data_AF-A0A1E7LI16-F1
#
_entry.id   AF-A0A1E7LI16-F1
#
_cell.length_a   1.000
_cell.length_b   1.000
_cell.length_c   1.000
_cell.angle_alpha   90.00
_cell.angle_beta   90.00
_cell.angle_gamma   90.00
#
_symmetry.space_group_name_H-M   'P 1'
#
loop_
_entity.id
_entity.type
_entity.pdbx_description
1 polymer ?
#
loop_
_entity_poly.entity_id
_entity_poly.type
_entity_poly.pdbx_seq_one_letter_code
_entity_poly.pdbx_strand_id
1 'polypeptide(L)'
;MDRREVAAVLAYIGRLDPRTIPAGTGDARDQIVQWQELLADVPFATAHGWDVREAIRAHVLDSPYPILPVDVARKWRAYRRDRMERHTDPTPDADPDDPAAWRTELLGTRHAVATGVAAPSSHRQLAQGSVRDVEARLAVVGSSIPPAVRAALAPYRPARAAREAAVAAGQPDALRVPCRWCHADKGEPCRSRRLGLDGHARGNAPRTRPHPTRMDLAVAELARQGIA
;
A
#
# COMPACT_ATOMS: atom_id res chain seq x y z
N MET A 1 -0.43 33.11 5.75
CA MET A 1 0.50 34.15 5.26
C MET A 1 0.55 35.30 6.23
N ASP A 2 1.71 35.89 6.44
CA ASP A 2 1.84 37.11 7.24
C ASP A 2 1.42 38.37 6.47
N ARG A 3 1.36 39.50 7.16
CA ARG A 3 0.94 40.79 6.58
C ARG A 3 1.83 41.25 5.42
N ARG A 4 3.14 40.99 5.50
CA ARG A 4 4.12 41.40 4.47
C ARG A 4 3.98 40.53 3.22
N GLU A 5 3.79 39.22 3.41
CA GLU A 5 3.50 38.27 2.34
C GLU A 5 2.20 38.64 1.61
N VAL A 6 1.15 38.99 2.34
CA VAL A 6 -0.13 39.45 1.76
C VAL A 6 0.05 40.74 0.96
N ALA A 7 0.79 41.71 1.49
CA ALA A 7 1.09 42.95 0.76
C ALA A 7 1.87 42.66 -0.54
N ALA A 8 2.83 41.73 -0.51
CA ALA A 8 3.56 41.30 -1.69
C ALA A 8 2.66 40.59 -2.72
N VAL A 9 1.71 39.77 -2.26
CA VAL A 9 0.70 39.13 -3.10
C VAL A 9 -0.18 40.17 -3.79
N LEU A 10 -0.76 41.12 -3.06
CA LEU A 10 -1.60 42.18 -3.62
C LEU A 10 -0.83 43.04 -4.62
N ALA A 11 0.41 43.39 -4.32
CA ALA A 11 1.28 44.11 -5.26
C ALA A 11 1.59 43.29 -6.51
N TYR A 12 1.73 41.96 -6.40
CA TYR A 12 1.91 41.07 -7.56
C TYR A 12 0.64 40.98 -8.42
N ILE A 13 -0.53 40.85 -7.78
CA ILE A 13 -1.82 40.85 -8.46
C ILE A 13 -2.03 42.17 -9.22
N GLY A 14 -1.77 43.32 -8.59
CA GLY A 14 -1.89 44.63 -9.25
C GLY A 14 -0.95 44.81 -10.46
N ARG A 15 0.22 44.15 -10.46
CA ARG A 15 1.10 44.13 -11.65
C ARG A 15 0.56 43.29 -12.80
N LEU A 16 -0.18 42.22 -12.50
CA LEU A 16 -0.77 41.33 -13.52
C LEU A 16 -2.13 41.83 -14.01
N ASP A 17 -2.93 42.40 -13.10
CA ASP A 17 -4.25 42.96 -13.38
C ASP A 17 -4.37 44.35 -12.70
N PRO A 18 -4.05 45.44 -13.42
CA PRO A 18 -4.10 46.80 -12.89
C PRO A 18 -5.47 47.25 -12.37
N ARG A 19 -6.56 46.57 -12.76
CA ARG A 19 -7.93 46.86 -12.28
C ARG A 19 -8.09 46.60 -10.77
N THR A 20 -7.16 45.85 -10.18
CA THR A 20 -7.18 45.46 -8.77
C THR A 20 -6.43 46.44 -7.86
N ILE A 21 -5.77 47.45 -8.42
CA ILE A 21 -4.97 48.42 -7.66
C ILE A 21 -5.92 49.33 -6.85
N PRO A 22 -5.75 49.45 -5.53
CA PRO A 22 -6.57 50.32 -4.69
C PRO A 22 -6.41 51.79 -5.08
N ALA A 23 -7.48 52.58 -4.95
CA ALA A 23 -7.49 54.01 -5.27
C ALA A 23 -6.76 54.88 -4.22
N GLY A 24 -6.38 54.31 -3.06
CA GLY A 24 -5.72 55.04 -1.98
C GLY A 24 -5.02 54.14 -0.97
N THR A 25 -4.23 54.75 -0.08
CA THR A 25 -3.40 54.05 0.93
C THR A 25 -4.21 53.51 2.11
N GLY A 26 -5.37 54.09 2.43
CA GLY A 26 -6.33 53.56 3.41
C GLY A 26 -6.92 52.24 2.93
N ASP A 27 -7.50 52.27 1.73
CA ASP A 27 -8.09 51.09 1.06
C ASP A 27 -7.08 49.94 0.93
N ALA A 28 -5.82 50.25 0.63
CA ALA A 28 -4.75 49.25 0.57
C ALA A 28 -4.48 48.57 1.94
N ARG A 29 -4.53 49.32 3.04
CA ARG A 29 -4.32 48.74 4.39
C ARG A 29 -5.47 47.82 4.77
N ASP A 30 -6.69 48.24 4.51
CA ASP A 30 -7.90 47.45 4.83
C ASP A 30 -7.96 46.18 3.98
N GLN A 31 -7.59 46.28 2.69
CA GLN A 31 -7.49 45.11 1.82
C GLN A 31 -6.42 44.12 2.30
N ILE A 32 -5.28 44.59 2.79
CA ILE A 32 -4.25 43.72 3.39
C ILE A 32 -4.81 42.99 4.62
N VAL A 33 -5.52 43.68 5.52
CA VAL A 33 -6.10 43.07 6.72
C VAL A 33 -7.11 41.99 6.32
N GLN A 34 -8.02 42.32 5.40
CA GLN A 34 -9.02 41.37 4.91
C GLN A 34 -8.38 40.12 4.27
N TRP A 35 -7.37 40.29 3.42
CA TRP A 35 -6.68 39.17 2.80
C TRP A 35 -5.90 38.34 3.81
N GLN A 36 -5.29 38.98 4.82
CA GLN A 36 -4.57 38.28 5.88
C GLN A 36 -5.50 37.38 6.70
N GLU A 37 -6.68 37.88 7.07
CA GLU A 37 -7.68 37.07 7.78
C GLU A 37 -8.09 35.84 6.97
N LEU A 38 -8.35 36.01 5.67
CA LEU A 38 -8.83 34.93 4.81
C LEU A 38 -7.73 33.92 4.40
N LEU A 39 -6.47 34.34 4.46
CA LEU A 39 -5.31 33.55 4.02
C LEU A 39 -4.35 33.21 5.16
N ALA A 40 -4.83 33.26 6.41
CA ALA A 40 -4.00 33.01 7.59
C ALA A 40 -3.30 31.64 7.50
N ASP A 41 -4.03 30.59 7.11
CA ASP A 41 -3.57 29.20 7.00
C ASP A 41 -2.96 28.83 5.64
N VAL A 42 -2.84 29.79 4.72
CA VAL A 42 -2.24 29.56 3.40
C VAL A 42 -0.77 29.96 3.49
N PRO A 43 0.19 29.08 3.19
CA PRO A 43 1.60 29.47 3.09
C PRO A 43 1.86 30.26 1.81
N PHE A 44 2.84 31.16 1.81
CA PHE A 44 3.23 31.88 0.59
C PHE A 44 3.81 30.91 -0.45
N ALA A 45 4.70 30.02 -0.01
CA ALA A 45 5.22 28.90 -0.79
C ALA A 45 5.56 27.73 0.14
N THR A 46 5.66 26.53 -0.40
CA THR A 46 6.17 25.34 0.31
C THR A 46 7.38 24.78 -0.44
N ALA A 47 8.22 24.01 0.26
CA ALA A 47 9.35 23.29 -0.36
C ALA A 47 8.91 22.18 -1.33
N HIS A 48 7.60 21.96 -1.48
CA HIS A 48 7.04 20.80 -2.16
C HIS A 48 6.00 21.18 -3.23
N GLY A 49 6.21 22.33 -3.89
CA GLY A 49 5.53 22.67 -5.15
C GLY A 49 4.30 23.57 -5.02
N TRP A 50 3.97 24.06 -3.82
CA TRP A 50 3.00 25.16 -3.69
C TRP A 50 3.72 26.50 -3.79
N ASP A 51 3.21 27.39 -4.64
CA ASP A 51 3.59 28.80 -4.69
C ASP A 51 2.34 29.63 -5.01
N VAL A 52 2.04 30.62 -4.17
CA VAL A 52 0.87 31.49 -4.34
C VAL A 52 0.92 32.28 -5.66
N ARG A 53 2.12 32.64 -6.14
CA ARG A 53 2.31 33.42 -7.37
C ARG A 53 1.94 32.60 -8.59
N GLU A 54 2.29 31.32 -8.61
CA GLU A 54 1.91 30.40 -9.68
C GLU A 54 0.39 30.15 -9.67
N ALA A 55 -0.21 30.02 -8.47
CA ALA A 55 -1.66 29.92 -8.33
C ALA A 55 -2.41 31.16 -8.87
N ILE A 56 -1.87 32.36 -8.59
CA ILE A 56 -2.39 33.64 -9.11
C ILE A 56 -2.23 33.72 -10.62
N ARG A 57 -1.04 33.42 -11.14
CA ARG A 57 -0.74 33.45 -12.57
C ARG A 57 -1.68 32.54 -13.35
N ALA A 58 -1.87 31.31 -12.89
CA ALA A 58 -2.81 30.37 -13.49
C ALA A 58 -4.23 30.94 -13.51
N HIS A 59 -4.71 31.53 -12.40
CA HIS A 59 -6.04 32.15 -12.36
C HIS A 59 -6.19 33.28 -13.38
N VAL A 60 -5.21 34.18 -13.50
CA VAL A 60 -5.27 35.32 -14.42
C VAL A 60 -5.30 34.86 -15.88
N LEU A 61 -4.63 33.76 -16.21
CA LEU A 61 -4.68 33.17 -17.55
C LEU A 61 -6.00 32.46 -17.85
N ASP A 62 -6.59 31.82 -16.84
CA ASP A 62 -7.78 30.98 -17.00
C ASP A 62 -9.10 31.75 -16.84
N SER A 63 -9.10 32.91 -16.18
CA SER A 63 -10.29 33.65 -15.79
C SER A 63 -10.20 35.13 -16.15
N PRO A 64 -11.25 35.72 -16.76
CA PRO A 64 -11.31 37.16 -17.02
C PRO A 64 -11.63 37.99 -15.74
N TYR A 65 -12.05 37.33 -14.67
CA TYR A 65 -12.48 37.97 -13.42
C TYR A 65 -11.30 38.20 -12.47
N PRO A 66 -11.27 39.35 -11.76
CA PRO A 66 -10.27 39.62 -10.73
C PRO A 66 -10.17 38.48 -9.72
N ILE A 67 -8.95 38.11 -9.35
CA ILE A 67 -8.73 37.07 -8.35
C ILE A 67 -9.14 37.56 -6.96
N LEU A 68 -9.85 36.71 -6.24
CA LEU A 68 -10.26 36.95 -4.86
C LEU A 68 -9.43 36.07 -3.90
N PRO A 69 -9.33 36.44 -2.61
CA PRO A 69 -8.61 35.63 -1.63
C PRO A 69 -9.20 34.22 -1.51
N VAL A 70 -10.51 34.07 -1.71
CA VAL A 70 -11.17 32.76 -1.70
C VAL A 70 -10.68 31.83 -2.82
N ASP A 71 -10.27 32.37 -3.97
CA ASP A 71 -9.77 31.56 -5.09
C ASP A 71 -8.40 30.97 -4.76
N VAL A 72 -7.53 31.77 -4.14
CA VAL A 72 -6.24 31.30 -3.60
C VAL A 72 -6.45 30.25 -2.53
N ALA A 73 -7.35 30.50 -1.56
CA ALA A 73 -7.65 29.54 -0.50
C ALA A 73 -8.24 28.23 -1.04
N ARG A 74 -9.06 28.26 -2.10
CA ARG A 74 -9.57 27.07 -2.77
C ARG A 74 -8.46 26.26 -3.44
N LYS A 75 -7.57 26.92 -4.18
CA LYS A 75 -6.40 26.26 -4.79
C LYS A 75 -5.49 25.63 -3.73
N TRP A 76 -5.27 26.31 -2.60
CA TRP A 76 -4.51 25.75 -1.48
C TRP A 76 -5.17 24.51 -0.89
N ARG A 77 -6.49 24.56 -0.62
CA ARG A 77 -7.22 23.41 -0.08
C ARG A 77 -7.22 22.22 -1.04
N ALA A 78 -7.30 22.46 -2.35
CA ALA A 78 -7.19 21.42 -3.37
C ALA A 78 -5.80 20.78 -3.35
N TYR A 79 -4.74 21.59 -3.35
CA TYR A 79 -3.36 21.13 -3.23
C TYR A 79 -3.11 20.32 -1.94
N ARG A 80 -3.57 20.83 -0.79
CA ARG A 80 -3.48 20.13 0.51
C ARG A 80 -4.20 18.78 0.49
N ARG A 81 -5.40 18.72 -0.12
CA ARG A 81 -6.17 17.48 -0.23
C ARG A 81 -5.42 16.45 -1.08
N ASP A 82 -4.96 16.85 -2.25
CA ASP A 82 -4.20 16.00 -3.16
C ASP A 82 -2.91 15.44 -2.52
N ARG A 83 -2.21 16.24 -1.70
CA ARG A 83 -1.08 15.74 -0.90
C ARG A 83 -1.48 14.66 0.10
N MET A 84 -2.55 14.92 0.86
CA MET A 84 -3.04 13.97 1.85
C MET A 84 -3.56 12.68 1.21
N GLU A 85 -4.14 12.77 0.02
CA GLU A 85 -4.58 11.61 -0.76
C GLU A 85 -3.41 10.72 -1.19
N ARG A 86 -2.26 11.33 -1.53
CA ARG A 86 -1.02 10.58 -1.85
C ARG A 86 -0.29 10.06 -0.62
N HIS A 87 -0.60 10.56 0.57
CA HIS A 87 0.13 10.21 1.78
C HIS A 87 -0.37 8.89 2.37
N THR A 88 0.58 8.01 2.66
CA THR A 88 0.36 6.83 3.51
C THR A 88 1.02 7.08 4.86
N ASP A 89 0.26 6.92 5.93
CA ASP A 89 0.78 7.07 7.29
C ASP A 89 1.91 6.03 7.52
N PRO A 90 3.13 6.47 7.87
CA PRO A 90 4.20 5.55 8.22
C PRO A 90 3.91 4.89 9.57
N THR A 91 4.58 3.78 9.86
CA THR A 91 4.64 3.25 11.22
C THR A 91 5.38 4.28 12.11
N PRO A 92 4.76 4.80 13.18
CA PRO A 92 5.41 5.66 14.15
C PRO A 92 6.62 5.00 14.81
N ASP A 93 7.59 5.81 15.21
CA ASP A 93 8.72 5.40 16.04
C ASP A 93 8.34 5.28 17.53
N ALA A 94 7.25 5.95 17.95
CA ALA A 94 6.71 5.84 19.30
C ALA A 94 6.40 4.39 19.70
N ASP A 95 6.47 4.11 21.01
CA ASP A 95 6.12 2.81 21.58
C ASP A 95 4.65 2.45 21.24
N PRO A 96 4.37 1.31 20.58
CA PRO A 96 3.01 0.88 20.30
C PRO A 96 2.16 0.65 21.56
N ASP A 97 2.79 0.41 22.71
CA ASP A 97 2.11 0.26 23.99
C ASP A 97 1.81 1.61 24.67
N ASP A 98 2.32 2.74 24.14
CA ASP A 98 1.90 4.10 24.49
C ASP A 98 0.99 4.70 23.40
N PRO A 99 -0.34 4.53 23.54
CA PRO A 99 -1.27 4.98 22.52
C PRO A 99 -1.37 6.52 22.43
N ALA A 100 -0.93 7.27 23.43
CA ALA A 100 -0.96 8.73 23.40
C ALA A 100 0.21 9.29 22.58
N ALA A 101 1.42 8.78 22.82
CA ALA A 101 2.59 9.11 22.03
C ALA A 101 2.39 8.72 20.55
N TRP A 102 1.91 7.50 20.31
CA TRP A 102 1.63 6.98 18.97
C TRP A 102 0.69 7.88 18.16
N ARG A 103 -0.44 8.28 18.74
CA ARG A 103 -1.41 9.17 18.06
C ARG A 103 -0.84 10.56 17.79
N THR A 104 -0.03 11.07 18.72
CA THR A 104 0.57 12.41 18.61
C THR A 104 1.52 12.46 17.42
N GLU A 105 2.34 11.42 17.25
CA GLU A 105 3.26 11.32 16.12
C GLU A 105 2.54 11.20 14.77
N LEU A 106 1.48 10.38 14.69
CA LEU A 106 0.66 10.27 13.48
C LEU A 106 0.01 11.60 13.10
N LEU A 107 -0.59 12.30 14.06
CA LEU A 107 -1.21 13.60 13.82
C LEU A 107 -0.17 14.64 13.41
N GLY A 108 1.00 14.64 14.05
CA GLY A 108 2.12 15.51 13.69
C GLY A 108 2.59 15.30 12.25
N THR A 109 2.77 14.05 11.86
CA THR A 109 3.20 13.67 10.50
C THR A 109 2.17 14.12 9.46
N ARG A 110 0.89 13.80 9.67
CA ARG A 110 -0.19 14.23 8.78
C ARG A 110 -0.31 15.74 8.69
N HIS A 111 -0.13 16.45 9.81
CA HIS A 111 -0.14 17.91 9.84
C HIS A 111 1.02 18.48 9.02
N ALA A 112 2.25 17.98 9.20
CA ALA A 112 3.43 18.42 8.45
C ALA A 112 3.27 18.18 6.94
N VAL A 113 2.69 17.06 6.53
CA VAL A 113 2.39 16.80 5.11
C VAL A 113 1.32 17.74 4.58
N ALA A 114 0.25 17.95 5.35
CA ALA A 114 -0.86 18.82 5.00
C ALA A 114 -0.47 20.30 4.85
N THR A 115 0.46 20.78 5.66
CA THR A 115 0.97 22.16 5.59
C THR A 115 2.16 22.31 4.63
N GLY A 116 2.63 21.21 4.03
CA GLY A 116 3.73 21.22 3.08
C GLY A 116 5.11 21.40 3.72
N VAL A 117 5.24 21.12 5.01
CA VAL A 117 6.52 21.04 5.74
C VAL A 117 7.26 19.73 5.39
N ALA A 118 6.52 18.64 5.20
CA ALA A 118 7.05 17.34 4.82
C ALA A 118 6.42 16.83 3.52
N ALA A 119 7.16 16.03 2.75
CA ALA A 119 6.67 15.36 1.55
C ALA A 119 5.72 14.20 1.90
N PRO A 120 4.71 13.89 1.06
CA PRO A 120 3.87 12.72 1.29
C PRO A 120 4.68 11.42 1.20
N SER A 121 4.62 10.59 2.24
CA SER A 121 5.14 9.22 2.20
C SER A 121 4.28 8.35 1.28
N SER A 122 4.90 7.51 0.44
CA SER A 122 4.21 6.56 -0.43
C SER A 122 4.27 5.13 0.14
N HIS A 123 3.23 4.33 -0.13
CA HIS A 123 3.05 2.96 0.39
C HIS A 123 4.16 1.94 0.01
N ARG A 124 5.19 2.30 -0.77
CA ARG A 124 5.99 1.28 -1.48
C ARG A 124 7.47 1.61 -1.73
N GLN A 125 8.23 1.73 -0.65
CA GLN A 125 9.61 1.23 -0.62
C GLN A 125 9.68 -0.32 -0.50
N LEU A 126 8.53 -1.01 -0.59
CA LEU A 126 8.39 -2.48 -0.54
C LEU A 126 8.43 -3.17 -1.92
N ALA A 127 8.67 -2.47 -3.03
CA ALA A 127 8.67 -3.10 -4.37
C ALA A 127 9.70 -2.55 -5.37
N GLN A 128 10.67 -1.75 -4.94
CA GLN A 128 11.78 -1.32 -5.81
C GLN A 128 13.08 -2.01 -5.38
N GLY A 129 13.09 -3.30 -5.69
CA GLY A 129 14.25 -4.15 -5.70
C GLY A 129 13.77 -5.51 -6.15
N SER A 130 14.24 -6.01 -7.29
CA SER A 130 14.23 -7.45 -7.46
C SER A 130 15.05 -7.98 -6.30
N VAL A 131 14.39 -8.63 -5.34
CA VAL A 131 15.11 -9.33 -4.29
C VAL A 131 15.78 -10.48 -5.02
N ARG A 132 16.99 -10.24 -5.55
CA ARG A 132 17.89 -11.35 -5.87
C ARG A 132 17.97 -12.18 -4.59
N ASP A 133 17.88 -13.48 -4.76
CA ASP A 133 18.01 -14.47 -3.69
C ASP A 133 16.81 -14.64 -2.74
N VAL A 134 15.57 -14.42 -3.21
CA VAL A 134 14.38 -14.91 -2.46
C VAL A 134 14.52 -16.39 -2.11
N GLU A 135 15.00 -17.22 -3.04
CA GLU A 135 15.22 -18.64 -2.78
C GLU A 135 16.31 -18.90 -1.72
N ALA A 136 17.45 -18.19 -1.77
CA ALA A 136 18.49 -18.35 -0.75
C ALA A 136 18.02 -17.86 0.63
N ARG A 137 17.26 -16.77 0.66
CA ARG A 137 16.70 -16.21 1.89
C ARG A 137 15.61 -17.11 2.47
N LEU A 138 14.78 -17.74 1.63
CA LEU A 138 13.85 -18.79 2.06
C LEU A 138 14.58 -20.05 2.54
N ALA A 139 15.74 -20.40 1.96
CA ALA A 139 16.57 -21.50 2.44
C ALA A 139 17.14 -21.22 3.84
N VAL A 140 17.52 -19.96 4.14
CA VAL A 140 17.98 -19.54 5.48
C VAL A 140 16.84 -19.51 6.50
N VAL A 141 15.69 -18.95 6.14
CA VAL A 141 14.50 -18.86 7.03
C VAL A 141 13.89 -20.24 7.28
N GLY A 142 14.03 -21.15 6.32
CA GLY A 142 13.40 -22.47 6.37
C GLY A 142 11.88 -22.37 6.23
N SER A 143 11.15 -23.26 6.90
CA SER A 143 9.69 -23.21 6.83
C SER A 143 9.13 -22.07 7.68
N SER A 144 8.15 -21.35 7.13
CA SER A 144 7.35 -20.34 7.83
C SER A 144 6.61 -20.86 9.08
N ILE A 145 6.51 -22.19 9.27
CA ILE A 145 5.93 -22.80 10.46
C ILE A 145 7.02 -23.65 11.13
N PRO A 146 7.51 -23.24 12.32
CA PRO A 146 8.51 -23.99 13.07
C PRO A 146 8.08 -25.45 13.34
N PRO A 147 9.01 -26.41 13.41
CA PRO A 147 8.70 -27.82 13.64
C PRO A 147 7.83 -28.09 14.88
N ALA A 148 8.08 -27.36 15.98
CA ALA A 148 7.30 -27.48 17.21
C ALA A 148 5.83 -27.06 17.02
N VAL A 149 5.59 -25.93 16.34
CA VAL A 149 4.22 -25.45 16.01
C VAL A 149 3.53 -26.44 15.07
N ARG A 150 4.29 -26.96 14.10
CA ARG A 150 3.78 -27.98 13.17
C ARG A 150 3.35 -29.26 13.92
N ALA A 151 4.13 -29.71 14.91
CA ALA A 151 3.76 -30.84 15.76
C ALA A 151 2.51 -30.56 16.59
N ALA A 152 2.43 -29.37 17.22
CA ALA A 152 1.24 -28.94 17.99
C ALA A 152 -0.04 -28.89 17.14
N LEU A 153 0.08 -28.57 15.85
CA LEU A 153 -1.05 -28.55 14.92
C LEU A 153 -1.48 -29.94 14.42
N ALA A 154 -0.74 -31.02 14.72
CA ALA A 154 -1.03 -32.36 14.22
C ALA A 154 -2.49 -32.84 14.49
N PRO A 155 -3.09 -32.61 15.68
CA PRO A 155 -4.48 -32.99 15.95
C PRO A 155 -5.49 -32.32 15.00
N TYR A 156 -5.19 -31.11 14.52
CA TYR A 156 -6.06 -30.33 13.65
C TYR A 156 -5.82 -30.59 12.15
N ARG A 157 -4.76 -31.33 11.79
CA ARG A 157 -4.40 -31.64 10.39
C ARG A 157 -4.01 -33.11 10.20
N PRO A 158 -4.83 -34.07 10.65
CA PRO A 158 -4.45 -35.49 10.79
C PRO A 158 -3.93 -36.11 9.49
N ALA A 159 -4.57 -35.85 8.35
CA ALA A 159 -4.13 -36.37 7.05
C ALA A 159 -2.76 -35.83 6.62
N ARG A 160 -2.48 -34.55 6.90
CA ARG A 160 -1.18 -33.93 6.60
C ARG A 160 -0.10 -34.41 7.57
N ALA A 161 -0.43 -34.55 8.85
CA ALA A 161 0.48 -35.08 9.86
C ALA A 161 0.88 -36.54 9.56
N ALA A 162 -0.09 -37.39 9.19
CA ALA A 162 0.18 -38.78 8.80
C ALA A 162 1.09 -38.88 7.57
N ARG A 163 0.87 -38.04 6.56
CA ARG A 163 1.76 -37.95 5.38
C ARG A 163 3.17 -37.53 5.78
N GLU A 164 3.31 -36.43 6.54
CA GLU A 164 4.61 -35.93 6.98
C GLU A 164 5.39 -36.99 7.79
N ALA A 165 4.70 -37.73 8.66
CA ALA A 165 5.29 -38.84 9.43
C ALA A 165 5.71 -40.02 8.52
N ALA A 166 4.89 -40.40 7.54
CA ALA A 166 5.22 -41.45 6.59
C ALA A 166 6.47 -41.08 5.76
N VAL A 167 6.55 -39.83 5.29
CA VAL A 167 7.73 -39.33 4.55
C VAL A 167 8.97 -39.31 5.43
N ALA A 168 8.84 -38.88 6.69
CA ALA A 168 9.94 -38.93 7.66
C ALA A 168 10.42 -40.37 7.93
N ALA A 169 9.52 -41.35 7.86
CA ALA A 169 9.83 -42.79 7.95
C ALA A 169 10.34 -43.39 6.62
N GLY A 170 10.69 -42.56 5.63
CA GLY A 170 11.23 -43.01 4.34
C GLY A 170 10.21 -43.58 3.37
N GLN A 171 8.90 -43.36 3.59
CA GLN A 171 7.87 -43.81 2.67
C GLN A 171 7.73 -42.85 1.47
N PRO A 172 7.31 -43.35 0.29
CA PRO A 172 7.13 -42.54 -0.90
C PRO A 172 6.01 -41.50 -0.74
N ASP A 173 6.27 -40.26 -1.16
CA ASP A 173 5.30 -39.17 -1.13
C ASP A 173 4.57 -39.01 -2.47
N ALA A 174 3.34 -39.53 -2.55
CA ALA A 174 2.50 -39.41 -3.75
C ALA A 174 2.29 -37.96 -4.20
N LEU A 175 2.28 -36.98 -3.29
CA LEU A 175 2.00 -35.58 -3.63
C LEU A 175 3.22 -34.85 -4.19
N ARG A 176 4.43 -35.43 -4.13
CA ARG A 176 5.63 -34.86 -4.77
C ARG A 176 5.66 -35.00 -6.29
N VAL A 177 4.87 -35.93 -6.83
CA VAL A 177 4.76 -36.17 -8.27
C VAL A 177 3.35 -35.84 -8.77
N PRO A 178 3.19 -35.33 -10.01
CA PRO A 178 1.86 -35.15 -10.61
C PRO A 178 1.21 -36.50 -10.89
N CYS A 179 -0.12 -36.57 -10.80
CA CYS A 179 -0.86 -37.79 -11.15
C CYS A 179 -1.09 -37.86 -12.66
N ARG A 180 -0.53 -38.86 -13.34
CA ARG A 180 -0.78 -39.04 -14.78
C ARG A 180 -2.20 -39.52 -15.13
N TRP A 181 -2.92 -40.09 -14.17
CA TRP A 181 -4.26 -40.65 -14.39
C TRP A 181 -5.38 -39.61 -14.30
N CYS A 182 -5.36 -38.78 -13.25
CA CYS A 182 -6.39 -37.75 -13.05
C CYS A 182 -5.87 -36.32 -13.19
N HIS A 183 -4.61 -36.17 -13.61
CA HIS A 183 -3.94 -34.88 -13.84
C HIS A 183 -3.89 -33.95 -12.62
N ALA A 184 -4.03 -34.50 -11.40
CA ALA A 184 -3.83 -33.74 -10.18
C ALA A 184 -2.36 -33.31 -10.03
N ASP A 185 -2.13 -32.02 -9.79
CA ASP A 185 -0.79 -31.44 -9.70
C ASP A 185 -0.04 -31.85 -8.43
N LYS A 186 1.25 -31.49 -8.38
CA LYS A 186 2.07 -31.63 -7.17
C LYS A 186 1.41 -30.87 -6.01
N GLY A 187 1.38 -31.49 -4.83
CA GLY A 187 0.72 -30.93 -3.64
C GLY A 187 -0.80 -31.15 -3.59
N GLU A 188 -1.46 -31.52 -4.69
CA GLU A 188 -2.91 -31.73 -4.71
C GLU A 188 -3.30 -33.21 -4.61
N PRO A 189 -4.35 -33.58 -3.83
CA PRO A 189 -4.82 -34.95 -3.75
C PRO A 189 -5.39 -35.43 -5.10
N CYS A 190 -5.30 -36.74 -5.35
CA CYS A 190 -5.98 -37.34 -6.50
C CYS A 190 -7.48 -37.07 -6.45
N ARG A 191 -8.10 -36.87 -7.60
CA ARG A 191 -9.54 -36.60 -7.72
C ARG A 191 -10.28 -37.82 -8.30
N SER A 192 -11.49 -38.09 -7.83
CA SER A 192 -12.42 -39.07 -8.44
C SER A 192 -13.69 -38.36 -8.90
N ARG A 193 -14.25 -38.81 -10.02
CA ARG A 193 -15.55 -38.30 -10.51
C ARG A 193 -16.63 -38.65 -9.49
N ARG A 194 -17.44 -37.66 -9.11
CA ARG A 194 -18.71 -37.87 -8.39
C ARG A 194 -19.77 -38.16 -9.43
N LEU A 195 -20.39 -39.32 -9.34
CA LEU A 195 -21.55 -39.67 -10.16
C LEU A 195 -22.82 -39.33 -9.37
N GLY A 196 -23.82 -38.78 -10.05
CA GLY A 196 -25.17 -38.64 -9.51
C GLY A 196 -25.89 -39.99 -9.46
N LEU A 197 -27.07 -40.01 -8.85
CA LEU A 197 -27.95 -41.21 -8.81
C LEU A 197 -28.39 -41.65 -10.21
N ASP A 198 -28.30 -40.75 -11.19
CA ASP A 198 -28.52 -40.94 -12.63
C ASP A 198 -27.29 -41.48 -13.37
N GLY A 199 -26.17 -41.75 -12.68
CA GLY A 199 -24.92 -42.22 -13.27
C GLY A 199 -24.12 -41.14 -14.01
N HIS A 200 -24.64 -39.91 -14.11
CA HIS A 200 -23.94 -38.80 -14.77
C HIS A 200 -22.92 -38.13 -13.84
N ALA A 201 -21.80 -37.67 -14.40
CA ALA A 201 -20.77 -36.99 -13.63
C ALA A 201 -21.24 -35.59 -13.20
N ARG A 202 -21.25 -35.33 -11.88
CA ARG A 202 -21.67 -34.04 -11.28
C ARG A 202 -20.54 -33.23 -10.66
N GLY A 203 -19.31 -33.75 -10.71
CA GLY A 203 -18.12 -33.05 -10.21
C GLY A 203 -17.00 -33.99 -9.85
N ASN A 204 -16.03 -33.49 -9.08
CA ASN A 204 -14.90 -34.26 -8.58
C ASN A 204 -14.83 -34.20 -7.05
N ALA A 205 -14.42 -35.28 -6.41
CA ALA A 205 -14.08 -35.33 -4.98
C ALA A 205 -12.60 -35.62 -4.81
N PRO A 206 -11.93 -35.04 -3.81
CA PRO A 206 -10.60 -35.49 -3.42
C PRO A 206 -10.71 -36.94 -2.91
N ARG A 207 -9.81 -37.80 -3.37
CA ARG A 207 -9.67 -39.17 -2.92
C ARG A 207 -8.83 -39.21 -1.64
N THR A 208 -9.20 -40.09 -0.73
CA THR A 208 -8.42 -40.39 0.49
C THR A 208 -7.18 -41.21 0.19
N ARG A 209 -7.20 -42.04 -0.88
CA ARG A 209 -6.06 -42.81 -1.37
C ARG A 209 -5.63 -42.31 -2.76
N PRO A 210 -4.31 -42.08 -2.99
CA PRO A 210 -3.79 -41.76 -4.32
C PRO A 210 -4.10 -42.85 -5.35
N HIS A 211 -4.03 -42.51 -6.64
CA HIS A 211 -4.10 -43.52 -7.69
C HIS A 211 -2.85 -44.40 -7.64
N PRO A 212 -2.96 -45.73 -7.85
CA PRO A 212 -1.81 -46.64 -7.83
C PRO A 212 -0.67 -46.17 -8.73
N THR A 213 -0.99 -45.72 -9.95
CA THR A 213 -0.01 -45.17 -10.91
C THR A 213 0.74 -43.93 -10.38
N ARG A 214 0.16 -43.15 -9.47
CA ARG A 214 0.84 -42.04 -8.81
C ARG A 214 1.77 -42.54 -7.71
N MET A 215 1.39 -43.59 -6.98
CA MET A 215 2.23 -44.23 -5.98
C MET A 215 3.46 -44.86 -6.62
N ASP A 216 3.29 -45.59 -7.74
CA ASP A 216 4.40 -46.22 -8.45
C ASP A 216 5.43 -45.18 -8.92
N LEU A 217 4.96 -44.04 -9.43
CA LEU A 217 5.82 -42.91 -9.79
C LEU A 217 6.54 -42.31 -8.57
N ALA A 218 5.88 -42.22 -7.42
CA ALA A 218 6.51 -41.73 -6.20
C ALA A 218 7.56 -42.70 -5.65
N VAL A 219 7.33 -44.01 -5.76
CA VAL A 219 8.32 -45.05 -5.43
C VAL A 219 9.53 -44.96 -6.35
N ALA A 220 9.31 -44.85 -7.66
CA ALA A 220 10.39 -44.69 -8.64
C ALA A 220 11.19 -43.40 -8.43
N GLU A 221 10.53 -42.31 -8.03
CA GLU A 221 11.19 -41.05 -7.67
C GLU A 221 12.05 -41.20 -6.41
N LEU A 222 11.52 -41.85 -5.37
CA LEU A 222 12.26 -42.10 -4.12
C LEU A 222 13.49 -42.98 -4.37
N ALA A 223 13.36 -44.04 -5.18
CA ALA A 223 14.47 -44.92 -5.53
C ALA A 223 15.58 -44.16 -6.28
N ARG A 224 15.23 -43.23 -7.17
CA ARG A 224 16.21 -42.36 -7.85
C ARG A 224 16.94 -41.41 -6.91
N GLN A 225 16.24 -40.91 -5.88
CA GLN A 225 16.81 -40.02 -4.88
C GLN A 225 17.73 -40.73 -3.87
N GLY A 226 17.59 -42.04 -3.68
CA GLY A 226 18.46 -42.85 -2.80
C GLY A 226 19.70 -43.44 -3.46
N ILE A 227 19.85 -43.31 -4.78
CA ILE A 227 21.02 -43.78 -5.57
C ILE A 227 21.99 -42.63 -5.88
N ALA A 228 21.58 -41.38 -5.63
CA ALA A 228 22.38 -40.15 -5.78
C ALA A 228 22.98 -39.72 -4.44
#